data_AF-A0A958F365-F1
#
_entry.id   AF-A0A958F365-F1
#
_cell.length_a   1.000
_cell.length_b   1.000
_cell.length_c   1.000
_cell.angle_alpha   90.00
_cell.angle_beta   90.00
_cell.angle_gamma   90.00
#
_symmetry.space_group_name_H-M   'P 1'
#
loop_
_entity.id
_entity.type
_entity.pdbx_description
1 polymer ?
#
loop_
_entity_poly.entity_id
_entity_poly.type
_entity_poly.pdbx_seq_one_letter_code
_entity_poly.pdbx_strand_id
1 'polypeptide(L)'
;MKTNLIFYAVAVVLIVFLLITFFRLRKKIAGDVRKGIRIAIEKGTVKLIVPKMKSTYKLLMGPQEYERQRRKLEGKLLVLEPLVDEVKTVIRKQKEVQSVEEAVYFTGYHPKMVPVGKWQLFVCYMHVKSAVSAMRKDVISFIDDVDHQIPPVVSHKEAWLKFGTKITLIPKAPGLVFNPPIVTCWWSDDLNRAHFYVRGKRESVNREVKGELSAFVGLVQVASLPFTIKFYESKSHPQLSFRDYDMSHAKMYRNI
;
A
#
# COMPACT_ATOMS: atom_id res chain seq x y z
N MET A 1 -13.41 -8.02 -4.03
CA MET A 1 -12.43 -7.41 -4.97
C MET A 1 -13.02 -6.62 -6.15
N LYS A 2 -13.99 -7.12 -6.95
CA LYS A 2 -14.45 -6.36 -8.15
C LYS A 2 -15.09 -4.99 -7.83
N THR A 3 -15.77 -4.87 -6.70
CA THR A 3 -16.53 -3.65 -6.35
C THR A 3 -15.62 -2.45 -6.07
N ASN A 4 -14.53 -2.60 -5.32
CA ASN A 4 -13.62 -1.49 -5.00
C ASN A 4 -12.84 -0.99 -6.23
N LEU A 5 -12.47 -1.89 -7.14
CA LEU A 5 -11.82 -1.53 -8.40
C LEU A 5 -12.78 -0.75 -9.32
N ILE A 6 -14.06 -1.13 -9.34
CA ILE A 6 -15.10 -0.39 -10.09
C ILE A 6 -15.26 1.02 -9.51
N PHE A 7 -15.32 1.18 -8.19
CA PHE A 7 -15.43 2.51 -7.59
C PHE A 7 -14.21 3.39 -7.85
N TYR A 8 -13.00 2.83 -7.80
CA TYR A 8 -11.78 3.57 -8.14
C TYR A 8 -11.75 3.96 -9.62
N ALA A 9 -12.13 3.04 -10.51
CA ALA A 9 -12.24 3.31 -11.94
C ALA A 9 -13.29 4.40 -12.21
N VAL A 10 -14.44 4.37 -11.54
CA VAL A 10 -15.49 5.39 -11.66
C VAL A 10 -15.01 6.74 -11.14
N ALA A 11 -14.32 6.81 -10.00
CA ALA A 11 -13.76 8.05 -9.48
C ALA A 11 -12.69 8.64 -10.41
N VAL A 12 -11.79 7.81 -10.94
CA VAL A 12 -10.78 8.22 -11.93
C VAL A 12 -11.44 8.70 -13.22
N VAL A 13 -12.46 7.99 -13.72
CA VAL A 13 -13.23 8.38 -14.92
C VAL A 13 -13.95 9.70 -14.69
N LEU A 14 -14.55 9.92 -13.51
CA LEU A 14 -15.19 11.19 -13.14
C LEU A 14 -14.17 12.34 -13.07
N ILE A 15 -13.00 12.11 -12.47
CA ILE A 15 -11.93 13.12 -12.41
C ILE A 15 -11.42 13.45 -13.81
N VAL A 16 -11.17 12.44 -14.65
CA VAL A 16 -10.75 12.60 -16.04
C VAL A 16 -11.83 13.31 -16.85
N PHE A 17 -13.10 12.97 -16.66
CA PHE A 17 -14.23 13.62 -17.31
C PHE A 17 -14.36 15.09 -16.88
N LEU A 18 -14.22 15.40 -15.60
CA LEU A 18 -14.18 16.76 -15.08
C LEU A 18 -13.01 17.55 -15.66
N LEU A 19 -11.83 16.95 -15.77
CA LEU A 19 -10.66 17.57 -16.39
C LEU A 19 -10.87 17.81 -17.89
N ILE A 20 -11.42 16.85 -18.64
CA ILE A 20 -11.72 16.99 -20.07
C ILE A 20 -12.76 18.09 -20.30
N THR A 21 -13.83 18.09 -19.50
CA THR A 21 -14.88 19.11 -19.58
C THR A 21 -14.32 20.49 -19.26
N PHE A 22 -13.46 20.57 -18.24
CA PHE A 22 -12.71 21.77 -17.89
C PHE A 22 -11.82 22.27 -19.05
N PHE A 23 -11.05 21.37 -19.69
CA PHE A 23 -10.19 21.72 -20.83
C PHE A 23 -10.98 22.14 -22.08
N ARG A 24 -12.11 21.49 -22.39
CA ARG A 24 -13.00 21.88 -23.49
C ARG A 24 -13.62 23.26 -23.24
N LEU A 25 -14.00 23.54 -21.99
CA LEU A 25 -14.48 24.85 -21.59
C LEU A 25 -13.38 25.92 -21.74
N ARG A 26 -12.12 25.55 -21.43
CA ARG A 26 -10.94 26.40 -21.56
C ARG A 26 -10.61 26.75 -23.02
N LYS A 27 -10.78 25.79 -23.95
CA LYS A 27 -10.51 25.99 -25.38
C LYS A 27 -11.51 26.95 -26.05
N LYS A 28 -12.74 27.05 -25.51
CA LYS A 28 -13.80 27.93 -26.02
C LYS A 28 -13.70 29.38 -25.50
N ILE A 29 -12.80 29.66 -24.56
CA ILE A 29 -12.57 31.00 -23.94
C ILE A 29 -11.16 31.49 -24.30
N ALA A 30 -10.76 31.29 -25.56
CA ALA A 30 -9.45 31.66 -26.06
C ALA A 30 -9.33 33.19 -26.20
N GLY A 31 -8.96 33.84 -25.10
CA GLY A 31 -8.63 35.26 -25.00
C GLY A 31 -8.41 35.62 -23.53
N ASP A 32 -7.15 35.64 -23.08
CA ASP A 32 -6.64 36.16 -21.81
C ASP A 32 -7.04 35.60 -20.43
N VAL A 33 -8.03 34.73 -20.27
CA VAL A 33 -8.32 34.12 -18.95
C VAL A 33 -7.60 32.77 -18.78
N ARG A 34 -6.27 32.75 -18.95
CA ARG A 34 -5.49 31.50 -18.91
C ARG A 34 -5.25 30.94 -17.51
N LYS A 35 -5.54 31.67 -16.42
CA LYS A 35 -5.24 31.25 -15.05
C LYS A 35 -6.46 31.37 -14.13
N GLY A 36 -6.99 30.24 -13.66
CA GLY A 36 -7.09 30.15 -12.20
C GLY A 36 -8.19 29.34 -11.53
N ILE A 37 -9.11 28.65 -12.20
CA ILE A 37 -9.90 27.63 -11.48
C ILE A 37 -8.96 26.46 -11.17
N ARG A 38 -8.77 26.17 -9.88
CA ARG A 38 -7.97 25.04 -9.37
C ARG A 38 -8.88 24.12 -8.55
N ILE A 39 -8.69 22.81 -8.69
CA ILE A 39 -9.29 21.84 -7.79
C ILE A 39 -8.23 21.52 -6.74
N ALA A 40 -8.55 21.70 -5.46
CA ALA A 40 -7.68 21.33 -4.36
C ALA A 40 -8.36 20.25 -3.51
N ILE A 41 -7.60 19.24 -3.09
CA ILE A 41 -8.07 18.23 -2.14
C ILE A 41 -7.40 18.54 -0.80
N GLU A 42 -8.16 19.04 0.16
CA GLU A 42 -7.67 19.36 1.50
C GLU A 42 -8.43 18.53 2.53
N LYS A 43 -7.70 17.71 3.31
CA LYS A 43 -8.26 16.91 4.43
C LYS A 43 -9.48 16.05 4.05
N GLY A 44 -9.50 15.50 2.83
CA GLY A 44 -10.61 14.69 2.32
C GLY A 44 -11.80 15.48 1.76
N THR A 45 -11.66 16.79 1.62
CA THR A 45 -12.66 17.68 1.00
C THR A 45 -12.14 18.18 -0.33
N VAL A 46 -12.92 17.96 -1.40
CA VAL A 46 -12.65 18.56 -2.72
C VAL A 46 -13.16 19.99 -2.68
N LYS A 47 -12.26 20.97 -2.83
CA LYS A 47 -12.58 22.39 -2.93
C LYS A 47 -12.33 22.87 -4.35
N LEU A 48 -13.32 23.52 -4.94
CA LEU A 48 -13.14 24.27 -6.17
C LEU A 48 -12.64 25.68 -5.80
N ILE A 49 -11.37 25.95 -6.04
CA ILE A 49 -10.79 27.27 -5.82
C ILE A 49 -11.01 28.09 -7.08
N VAL A 50 -12.02 28.96 -7.03
CA VAL A 50 -12.21 30.01 -8.03
C VAL A 50 -11.25 31.15 -7.66
N PRO A 51 -10.36 31.58 -8.57
CA PRO A 51 -9.44 32.65 -8.27
C PRO A 51 -10.28 33.93 -8.09
N LYS A 52 -10.06 34.70 -7.02
CA LYS A 52 -10.60 36.06 -6.98
C LYS A 52 -10.06 36.79 -8.21
N MET A 53 -10.95 37.20 -9.12
CA MET A 53 -10.54 38.09 -10.20
C MET A 53 -9.91 39.34 -9.55
N LYS A 54 -8.66 39.62 -9.90
CA LYS A 54 -7.96 40.80 -9.38
C LYS A 54 -8.74 42.05 -9.81
N SER A 55 -8.77 43.09 -8.97
CA SER A 55 -9.43 44.38 -9.26
C SER A 55 -9.01 44.99 -10.62
N THR A 56 -7.82 44.65 -11.08
CA THR A 56 -7.28 45.01 -12.41
C THR A 56 -8.16 44.53 -13.57
N TYR A 57 -8.85 43.39 -13.48
CA TYR A 57 -9.78 42.93 -14.52
C TYR A 57 -11.05 43.79 -14.59
N LYS A 58 -11.50 44.33 -13.45
CA LYS A 58 -12.65 45.25 -13.40
C LYS A 58 -12.35 46.57 -14.10
N LEU A 59 -11.09 47.02 -14.02
CA LEU A 59 -10.60 48.21 -14.72
C LEU A 59 -10.47 48.00 -16.24
N LEU A 60 -10.08 46.80 -16.68
CA LEU A 60 -9.83 46.51 -18.10
C LEU A 60 -11.10 46.18 -18.91
N MET A 61 -12.07 45.47 -18.34
CA MET A 61 -13.27 45.03 -19.08
C MET A 61 -14.48 45.96 -18.91
N GLY A 62 -14.38 46.97 -18.05
CA GLY A 62 -15.53 47.80 -17.67
C GLY A 62 -16.51 47.06 -16.74
N PRO A 63 -17.34 47.80 -15.96
CA PRO A 63 -18.15 47.20 -14.89
C PRO A 63 -19.21 46.22 -15.39
N GLN A 64 -19.83 46.49 -16.54
CA GLN A 64 -20.93 45.67 -17.07
C GLN A 64 -20.46 44.34 -17.66
N GLU A 65 -19.37 44.35 -18.44
CA GLU A 65 -18.75 43.13 -19.00
C GLU A 65 -18.26 42.20 -17.87
N TYR A 66 -17.67 42.80 -16.83
CA TYR A 66 -17.22 42.08 -15.63
C TYR A 66 -18.37 41.36 -14.93
N GLU A 67 -19.48 42.05 -14.66
CA GLU A 67 -20.66 41.43 -14.02
C GLU A 67 -21.29 40.36 -14.92
N ARG A 68 -21.29 40.55 -16.24
CA ARG A 68 -21.77 39.54 -17.20
C ARG A 68 -20.92 38.26 -17.17
N GLN A 69 -19.60 38.39 -17.14
CA GLN A 69 -18.68 37.24 -17.05
C GLN A 69 -18.76 36.56 -15.67
N ARG A 70 -18.90 37.35 -14.60
CA ARG A 70 -19.08 36.84 -13.24
C ARG A 70 -20.35 36.00 -13.13
N ARG A 71 -21.51 36.52 -13.54
CA ARG A 71 -22.77 35.77 -13.55
C ARG A 71 -22.69 34.51 -14.41
N LYS A 72 -21.97 34.55 -15.53
CA LYS A 72 -21.74 33.38 -16.40
C LYS A 72 -20.88 32.31 -15.72
N LEU A 73 -19.91 32.71 -14.90
CA LEU A 73 -19.09 31.78 -14.12
C LEU A 73 -19.85 31.23 -12.90
N GLU A 74 -20.59 32.09 -12.18
CA GLU A 74 -21.46 31.68 -11.06
C GLU A 74 -22.54 30.70 -11.52
N GLY A 75 -23.18 30.96 -12.68
CA GLY A 75 -24.16 30.04 -13.27
C GLY A 75 -23.56 28.68 -13.65
N LYS A 76 -22.28 28.63 -14.04
CA LYS A 76 -21.58 27.35 -14.28
C LYS A 76 -21.13 26.66 -13.00
N LEU A 77 -20.87 27.43 -11.93
CA LEU A 77 -20.51 26.89 -10.63
C LEU A 77 -21.70 26.13 -10.02
N LEU A 78 -22.92 26.69 -10.15
CA LEU A 78 -24.17 26.05 -9.76
C LEU A 78 -24.39 24.67 -10.43
N VAL A 79 -23.91 24.49 -11.67
CA VAL A 79 -24.01 23.20 -12.38
C VAL A 79 -23.02 22.15 -11.81
N LEU A 80 -21.94 22.59 -11.15
CA LEU A 80 -20.92 21.69 -10.61
C LEU A 80 -21.17 21.30 -9.14
N GLU A 81 -22.01 22.03 -8.40
CA GLU A 81 -22.33 21.71 -7.01
C GLU A 81 -22.90 20.29 -6.80
N PRO A 82 -23.86 19.80 -7.63
CA PRO A 82 -24.39 18.44 -7.50
C PRO A 82 -23.31 17.36 -7.69
N LEU A 83 -22.38 17.57 -8.63
CA LEU A 83 -21.26 16.66 -8.88
C LEU A 83 -20.28 16.62 -7.70
N VAL A 84 -20.03 17.78 -7.06
CA VAL A 84 -19.20 17.84 -5.86
C VAL A 84 -19.83 17.08 -4.70
N ASP A 85 -21.15 17.19 -4.52
CA ASP A 85 -21.87 16.47 -3.47
C ASP A 85 -21.97 14.96 -3.74
N GLU A 86 -22.11 14.56 -5.01
CA GLU A 86 -22.02 13.14 -5.40
C GLU A 86 -20.62 12.57 -5.09
N VAL A 87 -19.54 13.28 -5.43
CA VAL A 87 -18.17 12.88 -5.09
C VAL A 87 -17.97 12.81 -3.57
N LYS A 88 -18.46 13.79 -2.80
CA LYS A 88 -18.42 13.73 -1.32
C LYS A 88 -19.17 12.51 -0.78
N THR A 89 -20.31 12.18 -1.38
CA THR A 89 -21.12 11.02 -0.98
C THR A 89 -20.39 9.72 -1.27
N VAL A 90 -19.74 9.59 -2.43
CA VAL A 90 -18.90 8.43 -2.77
C VAL A 90 -17.71 8.31 -1.80
N ILE A 91 -17.02 9.42 -1.49
CA ILE A 91 -15.92 9.45 -0.52
C ILE A 91 -16.41 9.05 0.88
N ARG A 92 -17.56 9.58 1.33
CA ARG A 92 -18.15 9.22 2.62
C ARG A 92 -18.51 7.75 2.68
N LYS A 93 -19.14 7.22 1.63
CA LYS A 93 -19.52 5.81 1.53
C LYS A 93 -18.29 4.90 1.50
N GLN A 94 -17.20 5.30 0.83
CA GLN A 94 -15.92 4.59 0.90
C GLN A 94 -15.32 4.61 2.31
N LYS A 95 -15.41 5.76 3.01
CA LYS A 95 -14.91 5.89 4.38
C LYS A 95 -15.70 5.05 5.38
N GLU A 96 -17.00 4.88 5.15
CA GLU A 96 -17.89 4.04 5.96
C GLU A 96 -17.70 2.55 5.67
N VAL A 97 -17.36 2.17 4.43
CA VAL A 97 -16.91 0.81 4.09
C VAL A 97 -15.54 0.47 4.73
N GLN A 98 -14.71 1.48 5.01
CA GLN A 98 -13.39 1.31 5.64
C GLN A 98 -13.41 1.08 7.17
N SER A 99 -14.57 1.16 7.85
CA SER A 99 -14.63 0.97 9.31
C SER A 99 -14.93 -0.46 9.76
N VAL A 100 -15.07 -1.41 8.84
CA VAL A 100 -15.30 -2.81 9.19
C VAL A 100 -13.96 -3.44 9.60
N GLU A 101 -13.91 -3.95 10.82
CA GLU A 101 -12.80 -4.79 11.27
C GLU A 101 -12.88 -6.14 10.54
N GLU A 102 -11.74 -6.61 10.05
CA GLU A 102 -11.64 -7.89 9.37
C GLU A 102 -10.75 -8.85 10.15
N ALA A 103 -11.11 -10.13 10.09
CA ALA A 103 -10.28 -11.20 10.62
C ALA A 103 -9.05 -11.42 9.72
N VAL A 104 -7.89 -10.95 10.18
CA VAL A 104 -6.59 -11.07 9.51
C VAL A 104 -5.82 -12.25 10.09
N TYR A 105 -5.34 -13.12 9.21
CA TYR A 105 -4.50 -14.27 9.52
C TYR A 105 -3.05 -13.98 9.13
N PHE A 106 -2.11 -14.57 9.86
CA PHE A 106 -0.69 -14.48 9.57
C PHE A 106 -0.16 -15.85 9.18
N THR A 107 0.54 -15.91 8.04
CA THR A 107 1.11 -17.15 7.52
C THR A 107 2.58 -16.93 7.15
N GLY A 108 3.48 -17.68 7.76
CA GLY A 108 4.93 -17.63 7.55
C GLY A 108 5.44 -18.79 6.70
N TYR A 109 6.34 -18.48 5.78
CA TYR A 109 7.11 -19.42 4.98
C TYR A 109 8.60 -19.20 5.24
N HIS A 110 9.31 -20.26 5.58
CA HIS A 110 10.73 -20.20 5.90
C HIS A 110 11.45 -21.46 5.43
N PRO A 111 12.76 -21.39 5.13
CA PRO A 111 13.54 -22.57 4.82
C PRO A 111 13.67 -23.47 6.05
N LYS A 112 13.63 -24.79 5.85
CA LYS A 112 13.86 -25.79 6.91
C LYS A 112 15.34 -26.03 7.12
N MET A 113 16.12 -25.95 6.06
CA MET A 113 17.57 -26.15 6.08
C MET A 113 18.29 -24.98 5.42
N VAL A 114 19.22 -24.36 6.14
CA VAL A 114 19.97 -23.21 5.66
C VAL A 114 21.47 -23.44 5.85
N PRO A 115 22.30 -23.25 4.80
CA PRO A 115 23.74 -23.24 4.98
C PRO A 115 24.15 -22.02 5.81
N VAL A 116 24.98 -22.25 6.82
CA VAL A 116 25.48 -21.17 7.67
C VAL A 116 26.19 -20.11 6.84
N GLY A 117 25.96 -18.83 7.18
CA GLY A 117 26.56 -17.69 6.50
C GLY A 117 25.88 -17.28 5.18
N LYS A 118 24.91 -18.04 4.66
CA LYS A 118 24.11 -17.62 3.50
C LYS A 118 22.80 -16.97 3.92
N TRP A 119 22.37 -15.97 3.15
CA TRP A 119 21.04 -15.36 3.28
C TRP A 119 20.01 -16.24 2.59
N GLN A 120 18.85 -16.40 3.23
CA GLN A 120 17.71 -17.13 2.69
C GLN A 120 16.43 -16.33 2.94
N LEU A 121 15.43 -16.48 2.08
CA LEU A 121 14.18 -15.75 2.18
C LEU A 121 13.28 -16.33 3.28
N PHE A 122 12.71 -15.46 4.10
CA PHE A 122 11.64 -15.73 5.05
C PHE A 122 10.50 -14.77 4.71
N VAL A 123 9.33 -15.29 4.40
CA VAL A 123 8.16 -14.50 4.01
C VAL A 123 7.06 -14.61 5.06
N CYS A 124 6.44 -13.49 5.40
CA CYS A 124 5.21 -13.46 6.18
C CYS A 124 4.09 -12.83 5.35
N TYR A 125 2.97 -13.51 5.28
CA TYR A 125 1.73 -12.99 4.74
C TYR A 125 0.80 -12.54 5.85
N MET A 126 0.13 -11.43 5.61
CA MET A 126 -1.08 -11.00 6.32
C MET A 126 -2.22 -11.13 5.32
N HIS A 127 -3.28 -11.87 5.65
CA HIS A 127 -4.34 -12.12 4.68
C HIS A 127 -5.68 -12.36 5.33
N VAL A 128 -6.76 -12.07 4.61
CA VAL A 128 -8.10 -12.54 4.96
C VAL A 128 -8.31 -13.97 4.46
N LYS A 129 -9.38 -14.63 4.93
CA LYS A 129 -9.70 -16.02 4.56
C LYS A 129 -9.94 -16.20 3.05
N SER A 130 -10.54 -15.22 2.37
CA SER A 130 -10.81 -15.27 0.92
C SER A 130 -9.54 -15.17 0.06
N ALA A 131 -8.45 -14.62 0.59
CA ALA A 131 -7.20 -14.41 -0.13
C ALA A 131 -6.23 -15.61 -0.11
N VAL A 132 -6.56 -16.69 0.59
CA VAL A 132 -5.69 -17.87 0.74
C VAL A 132 -5.29 -18.48 -0.61
N SER A 133 -6.20 -18.50 -1.61
CA SER A 133 -5.87 -19.04 -2.93
C SER A 133 -4.86 -18.17 -3.69
N ALA A 134 -4.98 -16.84 -3.56
CA ALA A 134 -4.04 -15.88 -4.15
C ALA A 134 -2.67 -15.99 -3.47
N MET A 135 -2.64 -16.06 -2.14
CA MET A 135 -1.42 -16.30 -1.36
C MET A 135 -0.71 -17.58 -1.82
N ARG A 136 -1.41 -18.70 -1.93
CA ARG A 136 -0.80 -19.98 -2.37
C ARG A 136 -0.21 -19.88 -3.78
N LYS A 137 -0.88 -19.18 -4.70
CA LYS A 137 -0.36 -18.93 -6.05
C LYS A 137 0.91 -18.07 -6.03
N ASP A 138 0.92 -17.02 -5.22
CA ASP A 138 2.10 -16.16 -5.04
C ASP A 138 3.27 -16.96 -4.47
N VAL A 139 3.03 -17.78 -3.44
CA VAL A 139 4.03 -18.65 -2.82
C VAL A 139 4.68 -19.59 -3.84
N ILE A 140 3.89 -20.22 -4.71
CA ILE A 140 4.40 -21.12 -5.76
C ILE A 140 5.40 -20.41 -6.68
N SER A 141 5.27 -19.09 -6.89
CA SER A 141 6.13 -18.35 -7.82
C SER A 141 7.58 -18.15 -7.37
N PHE A 142 7.87 -18.32 -6.06
CA PHE A 142 9.21 -18.19 -5.49
C PHE A 142 9.60 -19.39 -4.61
N ILE A 143 8.80 -20.45 -4.66
CA ILE A 143 8.99 -21.64 -3.86
C ILE A 143 10.22 -22.45 -4.33
N ASP A 144 10.75 -22.19 -5.53
CA ASP A 144 12.06 -22.73 -5.93
C ASP A 144 13.16 -22.34 -4.91
N ASP A 145 12.97 -21.20 -4.21
CA ASP A 145 13.83 -20.73 -3.12
C ASP A 145 13.38 -21.24 -1.71
N VAL A 146 12.21 -21.88 -1.60
CA VAL A 146 11.59 -22.34 -0.35
C VAL A 146 11.09 -23.78 -0.50
N ASP A 147 11.87 -24.74 0.00
CA ASP A 147 11.57 -26.18 -0.02
C ASP A 147 10.06 -26.53 0.10
N HIS A 148 9.50 -27.05 -1.01
CA HIS A 148 8.08 -27.33 -1.20
C HIS A 148 7.44 -28.23 -0.13
N GLN A 149 8.26 -28.93 0.66
CA GLN A 149 7.80 -29.90 1.64
C GLN A 149 7.48 -29.28 3.00
N ILE A 150 7.72 -27.98 3.18
CA ILE A 150 7.56 -27.34 4.48
C ILE A 150 6.13 -26.79 4.59
N PRO A 151 5.33 -27.31 5.53
CA PRO A 151 4.03 -26.71 5.79
C PRO A 151 4.23 -25.28 6.30
N PRO A 152 3.40 -24.32 5.85
CA PRO A 152 3.48 -22.97 6.39
C PRO A 152 3.20 -22.96 7.89
N VAL A 153 3.82 -22.01 8.58
CA VAL A 153 3.47 -21.70 9.97
C VAL A 153 2.29 -20.73 9.93
N VAL A 154 1.17 -21.10 10.54
CA VAL A 154 -0.03 -20.23 10.59
C VAL A 154 -0.23 -19.77 12.03
N SER A 155 -0.62 -18.51 12.22
CA SER A 155 -0.97 -18.00 13.56
C SER A 155 -2.14 -18.78 14.15
N HIS A 156 -2.09 -19.02 15.47
CA HIS A 156 -3.15 -19.77 16.16
C HIS A 156 -4.50 -19.07 16.20
N LYS A 157 -4.52 -17.74 16.04
CA LYS A 157 -5.72 -16.90 16.08
C LYS A 157 -5.65 -15.83 14.99
N GLU A 158 -6.81 -15.45 14.49
CA GLU A 158 -6.99 -14.22 13.73
C GLU A 158 -6.85 -12.98 14.61
N ALA A 159 -6.41 -11.88 14.00
CA ALA A 159 -6.45 -10.55 14.58
C ALA A 159 -7.55 -9.73 13.89
N TRP A 160 -8.41 -9.08 14.66
CA TRP A 160 -9.43 -8.19 14.12
C TRP A 160 -8.84 -6.81 13.88
N LEU A 161 -8.56 -6.48 12.62
CA LEU A 161 -7.85 -5.26 12.23
C LEU A 161 -8.69 -4.41 11.28
N LYS A 162 -8.61 -3.08 11.42
CA LYS A 162 -9.21 -2.14 10.46
C LYS A 162 -8.26 -1.91 9.29
N PHE A 163 -8.79 -1.69 8.08
CA PHE A 163 -7.98 -1.15 6.99
C PHE A 163 -7.27 0.14 7.40
N GLY A 164 -6.04 0.31 6.92
CA GLY A 164 -5.13 1.36 7.37
C GLY A 164 -4.50 1.10 8.75
N THR A 165 -4.60 -0.10 9.32
CA THR A 165 -3.87 -0.42 10.56
C THR A 165 -2.39 -0.60 10.28
N LYS A 166 -1.52 0.07 11.04
CA LYS A 166 -0.07 -0.10 10.96
C LYS A 166 0.36 -1.34 11.74
N ILE A 167 1.01 -2.28 11.05
CA ILE A 167 1.49 -3.55 11.61
C ILE A 167 3.02 -3.56 11.58
N THR A 168 3.63 -3.92 12.70
CA THR A 168 5.08 -4.10 12.83
C THR A 168 5.42 -5.57 13.06
N LEU A 169 6.26 -6.12 12.20
CA LEU A 169 6.71 -7.51 12.20
C LEU A 169 8.17 -7.58 12.65
N ILE A 170 8.44 -8.42 13.66
CA ILE A 170 9.76 -8.53 14.29
C ILE A 170 10.14 -10.01 14.42
N PRO A 171 11.06 -10.53 13.58
CA PRO A 171 11.62 -11.87 13.76
C PRO A 171 12.68 -11.86 14.86
N LYS A 172 12.67 -12.89 15.70
CA LYS A 172 13.67 -13.13 16.74
C LYS A 172 14.05 -14.60 16.81
N ALA A 173 15.35 -14.87 16.79
CA ALA A 173 15.90 -16.21 16.99
C ALA A 173 17.35 -16.12 17.47
N PRO A 174 17.76 -16.82 18.54
CA PRO A 174 19.15 -16.83 18.99
C PRO A 174 20.09 -17.36 17.90
N GLY A 175 21.21 -16.68 17.66
CA GLY A 175 22.20 -17.09 16.67
C GLY A 175 21.82 -16.78 15.21
N LEU A 176 20.66 -16.19 14.94
CA LEU A 176 20.26 -15.74 13.59
C LEU A 176 20.39 -14.23 13.45
N VAL A 177 20.59 -13.79 12.21
CA VAL A 177 20.54 -12.39 11.80
C VAL A 177 19.44 -12.24 10.76
N PHE A 178 18.59 -11.24 10.93
CA PHE A 178 17.50 -10.90 10.01
C PHE A 178 17.78 -9.57 9.31
N ASN A 179 17.43 -9.48 8.04
CA ASN A 179 17.53 -8.26 7.24
C ASN A 179 16.26 -8.06 6.38
N PRO A 180 15.46 -7.00 6.62
CA PRO A 180 15.60 -6.07 7.74
C PRO A 180 15.30 -6.79 9.09
N PRO A 181 15.73 -6.25 10.24
CA PRO A 181 15.39 -6.81 11.55
C PRO A 181 13.94 -6.52 11.96
N ILE A 182 13.30 -5.54 11.33
CA ILE A 182 11.93 -5.08 11.58
C ILE A 182 11.32 -4.67 10.24
N VAL A 183 10.10 -5.10 9.97
CA VAL A 183 9.29 -4.58 8.85
C VAL A 183 8.06 -3.91 9.43
N THR A 184 7.69 -2.76 8.89
CA THR A 184 6.45 -2.09 9.23
C THR A 184 5.66 -1.81 7.96
N CYS A 185 4.39 -2.21 7.95
CA CYS A 185 3.51 -2.07 6.80
C CYS A 185 2.10 -1.66 7.23
N TRP A 186 1.32 -1.15 6.29
CA TRP A 186 -0.07 -0.79 6.51
C TRP A 186 -0.96 -1.91 6.01
N TRP A 187 -1.95 -2.33 6.79
CA TRP A 187 -3.01 -3.24 6.34
C TRP A 187 -3.91 -2.52 5.33
N SER A 188 -3.61 -2.63 4.04
CA SER A 188 -4.26 -1.88 2.96
C SER A 188 -5.02 -2.74 1.96
N ASP A 189 -4.71 -4.03 1.90
CA ASP A 189 -5.24 -4.96 0.92
C ASP A 189 -5.57 -6.31 1.57
N ASP A 190 -6.42 -7.11 0.92
CA ASP A 190 -6.83 -8.45 1.36
C ASP A 190 -5.64 -9.43 1.54
N LEU A 191 -4.48 -9.10 0.95
CA LEU A 191 -3.24 -9.86 0.98
C LEU A 191 -2.03 -8.92 0.99
N ASN A 192 -1.31 -8.90 2.10
CA ASN A 192 -0.05 -8.18 2.24
C ASN A 192 1.10 -9.14 2.49
N ARG A 193 2.29 -8.77 1.98
CA ARG A 193 3.50 -9.58 2.06
C ARG A 193 4.63 -8.79 2.69
N ALA A 194 5.36 -9.42 3.61
CA ALA A 194 6.55 -8.89 4.24
C ALA A 194 7.72 -9.86 4.06
N HIS A 195 8.87 -9.33 3.66
CA HIS A 195 10.07 -10.12 3.40
C HIS A 195 11.13 -9.87 4.46
N PHE A 196 11.79 -10.95 4.84
CA PHE A 196 12.99 -10.96 5.65
C PHE A 196 14.01 -11.86 4.98
N TYR A 197 15.28 -11.49 5.05
CA TYR A 197 16.37 -12.41 4.77
C TYR A 197 16.93 -12.89 6.10
N VAL A 198 17.11 -14.21 6.25
CA VAL A 198 17.67 -14.84 7.44
C VAL A 198 19.04 -15.43 7.13
N ARG A 199 19.97 -15.28 8.05
CA ARG A 199 21.31 -15.89 8.00
C ARG A 199 21.71 -16.40 9.37
N GLY A 200 22.12 -17.67 9.44
CA GLY A 200 22.68 -18.25 10.66
C GLY A 200 24.14 -17.85 10.88
N LYS A 201 24.51 -17.63 12.14
CA LYS A 201 25.91 -17.43 12.55
C LYS A 201 26.67 -18.75 12.58
N ARG A 202 28.01 -18.68 12.64
CA ARG A 202 28.90 -19.87 12.74
C ARG A 202 28.57 -20.78 13.92
N GLU A 203 28.14 -20.21 15.04
CA GLU A 203 27.72 -20.96 16.23
C GLU A 203 26.46 -21.81 16.02
N SER A 204 25.71 -21.60 14.93
CA SER A 204 24.51 -22.37 14.59
C SER A 204 24.79 -23.62 13.75
N VAL A 205 26.04 -23.87 13.32
CA VAL A 205 26.37 -25.05 12.49
C VAL A 205 25.88 -26.34 13.15
N ASN A 206 25.17 -27.17 12.39
CA ASN A 206 24.59 -28.45 12.82
C ASN A 206 23.59 -28.34 13.98
N ARG A 207 23.04 -27.15 14.23
CA ARG A 207 22.01 -26.92 15.24
C ARG A 207 20.66 -26.62 14.60
N GLU A 208 19.61 -26.99 15.32
CA GLU A 208 18.27 -26.49 15.07
C GLU A 208 18.03 -25.26 15.93
N VAL A 209 17.72 -24.15 15.27
CA VAL A 209 17.44 -22.88 15.94
C VAL A 209 15.94 -22.65 15.89
N LYS A 210 15.36 -22.53 17.09
CA LYS A 210 13.95 -22.14 17.27
C LYS A 210 13.87 -20.61 17.34
N GLY A 211 12.85 -20.06 16.71
CA GLY A 211 12.59 -18.64 16.69
C GLY A 211 11.11 -18.34 16.60
N GLU A 212 10.80 -17.06 16.58
CA GLU A 212 9.45 -16.56 16.50
C GLU A 212 9.42 -15.30 15.62
N LEU A 213 8.42 -15.20 14.76
CA LEU A 213 8.03 -13.94 14.14
C LEU A 213 6.80 -13.39 14.87
N SER A 214 6.93 -12.22 15.47
CA SER A 214 5.84 -11.57 16.20
C SER A 214 5.29 -10.39 15.41
N ALA A 215 3.96 -10.24 15.39
CA ALA A 215 3.27 -9.12 14.77
C ALA A 215 2.65 -8.21 15.84
N PHE A 216 2.85 -6.90 15.71
CA PHE A 216 2.39 -5.89 16.66
C PHE A 216 1.54 -4.82 15.98
N VAL A 217 0.52 -4.34 16.69
CA VAL A 217 -0.20 -3.10 16.39
C VAL A 217 0.04 -2.14 17.55
N GLY A 218 0.86 -1.11 17.31
CA GLY A 218 1.40 -0.30 18.39
C GLY A 218 2.25 -1.16 19.35
N LEU A 219 1.80 -1.29 20.60
CA LEU A 219 2.47 -2.09 21.64
C LEU A 219 1.81 -3.46 21.87
N VAL A 220 0.70 -3.75 21.19
CA VAL A 220 -0.07 -4.99 21.40
C VAL A 220 0.39 -6.04 20.40
N GLN A 221 0.84 -7.20 20.88
CA GLN A 221 1.11 -8.34 20.02
C GLN A 221 -0.20 -8.96 19.55
N VAL A 222 -0.40 -9.01 18.24
CA VAL A 222 -1.62 -9.53 17.61
C VAL A 222 -1.41 -10.92 17.00
N ALA A 223 -0.17 -11.31 16.73
CA ALA A 223 0.16 -12.67 16.27
C ALA A 223 1.57 -13.10 16.67
N SER A 224 1.76 -14.42 16.66
CA SER A 224 3.01 -15.13 16.92
C SER A 224 3.11 -16.30 15.94
N LEU A 225 4.24 -16.42 15.24
CA LEU A 225 4.52 -17.51 14.31
C LEU A 225 5.83 -18.20 14.73
N PRO A 226 5.77 -19.30 15.49
CA PRO A 226 6.96 -20.04 15.88
C PRO A 226 7.55 -20.78 14.68
N PHE A 227 8.86 -20.73 14.50
CA PHE A 227 9.55 -21.44 13.42
C PHE A 227 10.79 -22.16 13.92
N THR A 228 11.26 -23.15 13.15
CA THR A 228 12.50 -23.87 13.42
C THR A 228 13.31 -24.02 12.14
N ILE A 229 14.58 -23.64 12.17
CA ILE A 229 15.49 -23.74 11.03
C ILE A 229 16.71 -24.57 11.44
N LYS A 230 17.01 -25.60 10.67
CA LYS A 230 18.21 -26.41 10.81
C LYS A 230 19.34 -25.82 9.99
N PHE A 231 20.51 -25.66 10.60
CA PHE A 231 21.67 -25.12 9.92
C PHE A 231 22.69 -26.22 9.64
N TYR A 232 23.32 -26.14 8.47
CA TYR A 232 24.37 -27.07 8.08
C TYR A 232 25.63 -26.30 7.63
N GLU A 233 26.77 -26.98 7.72
CA GLU A 233 28.03 -26.43 7.27
C GLU A 233 28.02 -26.29 5.74
N SER A 234 28.27 -25.07 5.25
CA SER A 234 28.45 -24.86 3.82
C SER A 234 29.79 -25.48 3.42
N LYS A 235 29.78 -26.71 2.89
CA LYS A 235 30.91 -27.19 2.08
C LYS A 235 31.17 -26.10 1.04
N SER A 236 32.44 -25.71 0.86
CA SER A 236 32.90 -24.59 0.03
C SER A 236 32.53 -24.77 -1.44
N HIS A 237 31.25 -24.64 -1.75
CA HIS A 237 30.74 -24.50 -3.10
C HIS A 237 30.86 -23.02 -3.48
N PRO A 238 31.34 -22.70 -4.69
CA PRO A 238 31.52 -21.33 -5.13
C PRO A 238 30.22 -20.57 -4.90
N GLN A 239 30.35 -19.43 -4.21
CA GLN A 239 29.23 -18.57 -3.88
C GLN A 239 28.50 -18.21 -5.18
N LEU A 240 27.28 -18.72 -5.37
CA LEU A 240 26.34 -18.07 -6.28
C LEU A 240 26.16 -16.66 -5.71
N SER A 241 26.75 -15.70 -6.41
CA SER A 241 26.94 -14.38 -5.88
C SER A 241 25.58 -13.70 -5.77
N PHE A 242 25.37 -13.05 -4.64
CA PHE A 242 24.23 -12.19 -4.34
C PHE A 242 24.04 -11.03 -5.36
N ARG A 243 24.90 -10.91 -6.38
CA ARG A 243 24.81 -9.87 -7.41
C ARG A 243 23.71 -10.10 -8.44
N ASP A 244 23.20 -11.32 -8.58
CA ASP A 244 22.18 -11.63 -9.59
C ASP A 244 20.74 -11.50 -9.06
N TYR A 245 20.54 -11.50 -7.73
CA TYR A 245 19.24 -11.31 -7.08
C TYR A 245 19.10 -9.89 -6.52
N ASP A 246 19.17 -8.96 -7.46
CA ASP A 246 18.74 -7.57 -7.45
C ASP A 246 18.38 -6.92 -6.08
N MET A 247 19.37 -6.22 -5.50
CA MET A 247 19.17 -5.23 -4.43
C MET A 247 18.31 -4.01 -4.85
N SER A 248 17.77 -3.95 -6.07
CA SER A 248 16.81 -2.90 -6.46
C SER A 248 15.56 -2.90 -5.59
N HIS A 249 15.10 -4.07 -5.10
CA HIS A 249 13.91 -4.14 -4.25
C HIS A 249 14.14 -3.63 -2.82
N ALA A 250 15.37 -3.69 -2.30
CA ALA A 250 15.71 -3.11 -1.00
C ALA A 250 15.62 -1.57 -1.00
N LYS A 251 15.78 -0.92 -2.17
CA LYS A 251 15.56 0.53 -2.30
C LYS A 251 14.07 0.92 -2.32
N MET A 252 13.16 -0.01 -2.62
CA MET A 252 11.74 0.30 -2.77
C MET A 252 11.04 0.64 -1.44
N TYR A 253 11.57 0.15 -0.31
CA TYR A 253 11.01 0.41 1.02
C TYR A 253 11.61 1.63 1.74
N ARG A 254 12.48 2.42 1.10
CA ARG A 254 13.10 3.61 1.72
C ARG A 254 12.29 4.91 1.52
N ASN A 255 11.21 4.87 0.74
CA ASN A 255 10.39 6.05 0.39
C ASN A 255 8.89 5.81 0.62
N ILE A 256 8.48 5.38 1.82
CA ILE A 256 7.09 5.46 2.30
C ILE A 256 7.08 6.08 3.68
#